data_AF-A0A6I3UAH2-F1
#
_entry.id   AF-A0A6I3UAH2-F1
#
_cell.length_a   1.000
_cell.length_b   1.000
_cell.length_c   1.000
_cell.angle_alpha   90.00
_cell.angle_beta   90.00
_cell.angle_gamma   90.00
#
_symmetry.space_group_name_H-M   'P 1'
#
loop_
_entity.id
_entity.type
_entity.pdbx_description
1 polymer ?
#
loop_
_entity_poly.entity_id
_entity_poly.type
_entity_poly.pdbx_seq_one_letter_code
_entity_poly.pdbx_strand_id
1 'polypeptide(L)' 'SGLTLENLVSMDPELIIYVTSDRNKKLDANAVELMKANEVLENVPAIKNQKIMTISYDELMDYGPAVIDSLEKINDFI' A
#
# COMPACT_ATOMS: atom_id res chain seq x y z
N SER A 1 -6.92 12.36 11.73
CA SER A 1 -7.63 12.16 10.45
C SER A 1 -7.26 10.80 9.92
N GLY A 2 -8.15 9.82 10.05
CA GLY A 2 -7.89 8.44 9.61
C GLY A 2 -8.22 8.25 8.15
N LEU A 3 -7.47 7.39 7.46
CA LEU A 3 -7.84 6.90 6.12
C LEU A 3 -9.13 6.07 6.27
N THR A 4 -10.21 6.49 5.62
CA THR A 4 -11.47 5.74 5.53
C THR A 4 -11.60 5.11 4.14
N LEU A 5 -12.42 4.07 4.01
CA LEU A 5 -12.68 3.43 2.71
C LEU A 5 -13.27 4.44 1.71
N GLU A 6 -14.13 5.33 2.18
CA GLU A 6 -14.76 6.39 1.37
C GLU A 6 -13.72 7.35 0.79
N ASN A 7 -12.70 7.72 1.58
CA ASN A 7 -11.60 8.55 1.11
C ASN A 7 -10.77 7.82 0.05
N LEU A 8 -10.52 6.52 0.23
CA LEU A 8 -9.76 5.72 -0.72
C LEU A 8 -10.48 5.58 -2.07
N VAL A 9 -11.80 5.37 -2.05
CA VAL A 9 -12.64 5.37 -3.25
C VAL A 9 -12.65 6.73 -3.93
N SER A 10 -12.77 7.81 -3.14
CA SER A 10 -12.82 9.17 -3.69
C SER A 10 -11.49 9.65 -4.27
N MET A 11 -10.36 9.16 -3.73
CA MET A 11 -9.02 9.47 -4.23
C MET A 11 -8.70 8.77 -5.54
N ASP A 12 -9.41 7.68 -5.86
CA ASP A 12 -9.26 6.88 -7.08
C ASP A 12 -7.80 6.56 -7.44
N PRO A 13 -6.98 6.03 -6.49
CA PRO A 13 -5.55 5.88 -6.70
C PRO A 13 -5.22 4.84 -7.78
N GLU A 14 -4.18 5.13 -8.57
CA GLU A 14 -3.60 4.17 -9.52
C GLU A 14 -2.55 3.24 -8.90
N LEU A 15 -1.95 3.64 -7.77
CA LEU A 15 -0.99 2.87 -7.00
C LEU A 15 -1.29 2.99 -5.50
N ILE A 16 -1.30 1.86 -4.80
CA ILE A 16 -1.36 1.82 -3.33
C ILE A 16 -0.02 1.31 -2.81
N ILE A 17 0.62 2.08 -1.94
CA ILE A 17 1.80 1.65 -1.18
C ILE A 17 1.35 1.28 0.23
N TYR A 18 1.29 -0.02 0.51
CA TYR A 18 1.00 -0.56 1.83
C TYR A 18 2.29 -0.64 2.64
N VAL A 19 2.35 0.13 3.73
CA VAL A 19 3.54 0.16 4.60
C VAL A 19 3.33 -0.80 5.77
N THR A 20 4.18 -1.84 5.87
CA THR A 20 4.14 -2.81 6.98
C THR A 20 4.91 -2.31 8.19
N SER A 21 4.49 -2.75 9.38
CA SER A 21 5.21 -2.45 10.61
C SER A 21 5.26 -3.67 11.50
N ASP A 22 6.41 -3.89 12.13
CA ASP A 22 6.61 -4.94 13.13
C ASP A 22 5.54 -4.97 14.22
N ARG A 23 4.95 -3.81 14.52
CA ARG A 23 3.88 -3.64 15.52
C ARG A 23 2.55 -4.28 15.10
N ASN A 24 2.31 -4.42 13.79
CA ASN A 24 1.04 -4.89 13.22
C ASN A 24 1.20 -6.16 12.35
N LYS A 25 2.35 -6.86 12.44
CA LYS A 25 2.67 -8.09 11.67
C LYS A 25 1.51 -9.08 11.49
N LYS A 26 0.69 -9.30 12.52
CA LYS A 26 -0.44 -10.23 12.46
C LYS A 26 -1.56 -9.77 11.52
N LEU A 27 -1.80 -8.46 11.42
CA LEU A 27 -2.79 -7.86 10.55
C LEU A 27 -2.23 -7.61 9.15
N ASP A 28 -0.94 -7.26 9.07
CA ASP A 28 -0.22 -7.02 7.81
C ASP A 28 -0.27 -8.24 6.87
N ALA A 29 -0.25 -9.45 7.42
CA ALA A 29 -0.29 -10.69 6.66
C ALA A 29 -1.53 -10.79 5.73
N ASN A 30 -2.67 -10.29 6.18
CA ASN A 30 -3.94 -10.41 5.46
C ASN A 30 -4.46 -9.07 4.93
N ALA A 31 -3.81 -7.95 5.25
CA ALA A 31 -4.32 -6.61 4.93
C ALA A 31 -4.51 -6.40 3.42
N VAL A 32 -3.54 -6.82 2.61
CA VAL A 32 -3.63 -6.70 1.14
C VAL A 32 -4.73 -7.58 0.56
N GLU A 33 -4.90 -8.80 1.09
CA GLU A 33 -5.99 -9.69 0.67
C GLU A 33 -7.36 -9.15 1.05
N LEU A 34 -7.50 -8.62 2.27
CA LEU A 34 -8.73 -7.98 2.73
C LEU A 34 -9.09 -6.74 1.90
N MET A 35 -8.10 -5.97 1.44
CA MET A 35 -8.33 -4.85 0.51
C MET A 35 -8.80 -5.33 -0.86
N LYS A 36 -8.21 -6.40 -1.38
CA LYS A 36 -8.62 -7.00 -2.67
C LYS A 36 -9.99 -7.66 -2.62
N ALA A 37 -10.37 -8.23 -1.48
CA ALA A 37 -11.66 -8.88 -1.27
C ALA A 37 -12.80 -7.92 -0.90
N ASN A 38 -12.52 -6.61 -0.76
CA ASN A 38 -13.52 -5.63 -0.38
C ASN A 38 -14.30 -5.12 -1.59
N GLU A 39 -15.59 -5.44 -1.66
CA GLU A 39 -16.49 -5.05 -2.76
C GLU A 39 -16.56 -3.53 -2.98
N VAL A 40 -16.41 -2.72 -1.92
CA VAL A 40 -16.43 -1.25 -2.02
C VAL A 40 -15.18 -0.73 -2.75
N LEU A 41 -14.06 -1.43 -2.62
CA LEU A 41 -12.78 -1.05 -3.21
C LEU A 41 -12.52 -1.69 -4.58
N GLU A 42 -13.37 -2.63 -5.02
CA GLU A 42 -13.18 -3.40 -6.26
C GLU A 42 -12.98 -2.51 -7.49
N ASN A 43 -13.68 -1.37 -7.53
CA ASN A 43 -13.63 -0.43 -8.65
C ASN A 43 -12.42 0.51 -8.60
N VAL A 44 -11.67 0.56 -7.50
CA VAL A 44 -10.49 1.41 -7.38
C VAL A 44 -9.40 0.90 -8.35
N PRO A 45 -8.81 1.74 -9.22
CA PRO A 45 -7.84 1.34 -10.24
C PRO A 45 -6.68 0.54 -9.68
N ALA A 46 -6.09 0.96 -8.55
CA ALA A 46 -5.00 0.24 -7.90
C ALA A 46 -5.39 -1.19 -7.48
N ILE A 47 -6.61 -1.40 -6.98
CA ILE A 47 -7.11 -2.72 -6.58
C ILE A 47 -7.39 -3.59 -7.81
N LYS A 48 -8.14 -3.04 -8.76
CA LYS A 48 -8.53 -3.70 -10.01
C LYS A 48 -7.32 -4.15 -10.83
N ASN A 49 -6.31 -3.29 -10.95
CA ASN A 49 -5.09 -3.56 -11.71
C ASN A 49 -4.01 -4.27 -10.87
N GLN A 50 -4.32 -4.61 -9.61
CA GLN A 50 -3.39 -5.26 -8.68
C GLN A 50 -2.09 -4.46 -8.45
N LYS A 51 -2.15 -3.13 -8.59
CA LYS A 51 -1.05 -2.19 -8.35
C LYS A 51 -1.00 -1.82 -6.86
N ILE A 52 -0.76 -2.82 -6.03
CA ILE A 52 -0.55 -2.68 -4.59
C ILE A 52 0.86 -3.18 -4.25
N MET A 53 1.72 -2.26 -3.83
CA MET A 53 3.07 -2.58 -3.38
C MET A 53 3.10 -2.65 -1.85
N THR A 54 3.81 -3.64 -1.32
CA THR A 54 4.12 -3.72 0.10
C THR A 54 5.57 -3.33 0.34
N ILE A 55 5.81 -2.39 1.25
CA ILE A 55 7.15 -1.96 1.67
C ILE A 55 7.21 -1.86 3.19
N SER A 56 8.35 -2.14 3.82
CA SER A 56 8.47 -1.99 5.27
C SER A 56 8.59 -0.52 5.68
N TYR A 57 8.08 -0.21 6.87
CA TYR A 57 8.21 1.13 7.44
C TYR A 57 9.68 1.57 7.52
N ASP A 58 10.57 0.67 7.94
CA ASP A 58 11.99 0.97 8.10
C ASP A 58 12.65 1.27 6.74
N GLU A 59 12.28 0.54 5.67
CA GLU A 59 12.80 0.80 4.32
C GLU A 59 12.39 2.16 3.77
N LEU A 60 11.12 2.55 3.96
CA LEU A 60 10.59 3.78 3.37
C LEU A 60 10.80 5.03 4.24
N MET A 61 10.74 4.88 5.57
CA MET A 61 10.60 5.99 6.52
C MET A 61 11.80 6.19 7.44
N ASP A 62 12.80 5.29 7.48
CA ASP A 62 13.98 5.48 8.34
C ASP A 62 15.00 6.49 7.76
N TYR A 63 14.67 7.14 6.64
CA TYR A 63 15.45 8.22 5.98
C TYR A 63 16.94 7.89 5.76
N GLY A 64 17.30 6.61 5.69
CA GLY A 64 18.65 6.12 5.41
C GLY A 64 18.91 5.91 3.92
N PRO A 65 20.09 5.38 3.56
CA PRO A 65 20.43 5.02 2.17
C PRO A 65 19.41 4.09 1.50
N ALA A 66 18.73 3.25 2.30
CA ALA A 66 17.68 2.33 1.86
C ALA A 66 16.45 3.01 1.22
N VAL A 67 16.26 4.33 1.44
CA VAL A 67 15.21 5.09 0.76
C VAL A 67 15.45 5.15 -0.75
N ILE A 68 16.71 5.20 -1.21
CA ILE A 68 17.02 5.20 -2.64
C ILE A 68 16.57 3.87 -3.26
N ASP A 69 16.94 2.75 -2.64
CA ASP A 69 16.52 1.41 -3.07
C ASP A 69 14.98 1.27 -3.07
N SER A 70 14.32 1.89 -2.08
CA SER A 70 12.86 1.91 -2.00
C SER A 70 12.21 2.70 -3.14
N LEU A 71 12.80 3.84 -3.52
CA LEU A 71 12.33 4.63 -4.65
C LEU A 71 12.58 3.91 -5.98
N GLU A 72 13.70 3.21 -6.12
CA GLU A 72 13.97 2.36 -7.28
C GLU A 72 12.93 1.23 -7.41
N LYS A 73 12.63 0.53 -6.30
CA LYS A 73 11.57 -0.49 -6.27
C LYS A 73 10.22 0.08 -6.71
N ILE A 74 9.86 1.27 -6.21
CA ILE A 74 8.61 1.95 -6.60
C ILE A 74 8.61 2.25 -8.10
N ASN A 75 9.72 2.76 -8.63
CA ASN A 75 9.85 3.07 -10.04
C ASN A 75 9.73 1.82 -10.93
N ASP A 76 10.34 0.70 -10.54
CA ASP A 76 10.26 -0.56 -11.28
C ASP A 76 8.85 -1.19 -11.27
N PHE A 77 8.01 -0.79 -10.31
CA PHE A 77 6.67 -1.34 -10.13
C PHE A 77 5.57 -0.55 -10.87
N ILE A 78 5.84 0.72 -11.18
CA ILE A 78 4.94 1.60 -11.95
C ILE A 78 4.93 1.14 -13.41
#